data_AF-H9FJT7-F1
#
_entry.id   AF-H9FJT7-F1
#
_cell.length_a   1.000
_cell.length_b   1.000
_cell.length_c   1.000
_cell.angle_alpha   90.00
_cell.angle_beta   90.00
_cell.angle_gamma   90.00
#
_symmetry.space_group_name_H-M   'P 1'
#
loop_
_entity.id
_entity.type
_entity.pdbx_description
1 polymer ?
#
loop_
_entity_poly.entity_id
_entity_poly.type
_entity_poly.pdbx_seq_one_letter_code
_entity_poly.pdbx_strand_id
1 'polypeptide(L)' 'FMASLATHFSNQNSGIIFSSVETNIGNFFDVMTGRFGAPVSGVYFFTFSMMKHEDVEEVYVYLMHNGNTVFSMYSYEM' A
#
# COMPACT_ATOMS: atom_id res chain seq x y z
N PHE A 1 8.07 5.47 6.20
CA PHE A 1 7.98 6.14 4.89
C PHE A 1 6.60 6.77 4.78
N MET A 2 6.43 7.73 3.89
CA MET A 2 5.15 8.32 3.50
C MET A 2 5.16 8.36 1.98
N ALA A 3 4.12 7.78 1.38
CA ALA A 3 3.99 7.66 -0.06
C ALA A 3 2.51 7.69 -0.44
N SER A 4 2.22 8.21 -1.63
CA SER A 4 0.87 8.36 -2.17
C SER A 4 0.82 7.94 -3.65
N LEU A 5 -0.39 7.63 -4.13
CA LEU A 5 -0.65 7.41 -5.55
C LEU A 5 -0.96 8.75 -6.21
N ALA A 6 -0.20 9.12 -7.25
CA ALA A 6 -0.51 10.29 -8.08
C ALA A 6 -1.55 10.00 -9.17
N THR A 7 -1.78 8.73 -9.50
CA THR A 7 -2.70 8.27 -10.53
C THR A 7 -3.45 7.01 -10.09
N HIS A 8 -4.54 6.68 -10.78
CA HIS A 8 -5.25 5.43 -10.53
C HIS A 8 -4.34 4.21 -10.67
N PHE A 9 -4.53 3.27 -9.74
CA PHE A 9 -3.86 1.98 -9.73
C PHE A 9 -4.88 0.90 -10.05
N SER A 10 -4.60 0.09 -11.08
CA SER A 10 -5.54 -0.92 -11.60
C SER A 10 -5.01 -2.36 -11.54
N ASN A 11 -3.74 -2.56 -11.18
CA ASN A 11 -3.18 -3.90 -11.10
C ASN A 11 -3.80 -4.67 -9.93
N GLN A 12 -4.10 -5.95 -10.16
CA GLN A 12 -4.64 -6.85 -9.17
C GLN A 12 -3.58 -7.82 -8.66
N ASN A 13 -3.71 -8.26 -7.41
CA ASN A 13 -2.81 -9.23 -6.78
C ASN A 13 -1.32 -8.84 -6.85
N SER A 14 -1.02 -7.55 -6.83
CA SER A 14 0.33 -7.00 -6.88
C SER A 14 0.59 -6.03 -5.72
N GLY A 15 1.87 -5.73 -5.49
CA GLY A 15 2.24 -4.59 -4.64
C GLY A 15 1.71 -3.29 -5.24
N ILE A 16 1.24 -2.38 -4.38
CA ILE A 16 0.82 -1.04 -4.81
C ILE A 16 2.08 -0.18 -4.96
N ILE A 17 2.36 0.24 -6.19
CA ILE A 17 3.52 1.09 -6.49
C ILE A 17 3.10 2.55 -6.30
N PHE A 18 3.55 3.15 -5.20
CA PHE A 18 3.26 4.55 -4.88
C PHE A 18 4.17 5.47 -5.71
N SER A 19 3.57 6.24 -6.61
CA SER A 19 4.29 7.09 -7.56
C SER A 19 4.78 8.42 -6.96
N SER A 20 4.29 8.81 -5.79
CA SER A 20 4.79 9.95 -5.02
C SER A 20 5.33 9.49 -3.67
N VAL A 21 6.52 9.95 -3.29
CA VAL A 21 7.18 9.58 -2.04
C VAL A 21 7.60 10.84 -1.30
N GLU A 22 6.86 11.17 -0.24
CA GLU A 22 7.11 12.35 0.57
C GLU A 22 8.26 12.12 1.56
N THR A 23 8.40 10.90 2.10
CA THR A 23 9.53 10.54 2.97
C THR A 23 9.99 9.09 2.79
N ASN A 24 11.30 8.87 2.71
CA ASN A 24 11.92 7.55 2.67
C ASN A 24 13.28 7.52 3.38
N ILE A 25 13.29 7.88 4.66
CA ILE A 25 14.53 7.91 5.47
C ILE A 25 15.14 6.50 5.52
N GLY A 26 16.40 6.39 5.13
CA GLY A 26 17.14 5.12 5.09
C GLY A 26 16.88 4.26 3.85
N ASN A 27 16.02 4.68 2.93
CA ASN A 27 15.72 3.98 1.67
C ASN A 27 15.23 2.52 1.86
N PHE A 28 14.51 2.26 2.94
CA PHE A 28 13.98 0.94 3.27
C PHE A 28 12.61 0.65 2.64
N PHE A 29 11.96 1.66 2.06
CA PHE A 29 10.81 1.47 1.19
C PHE A 29 11.27 1.41 -0.27
N ASP A 30 11.07 0.26 -0.91
CA ASP A 30 11.35 0.04 -2.32
C ASP A 30 10.22 0.61 -3.16
N VAL A 31 10.50 1.75 -3.78
CA VAL A 31 9.55 2.51 -4.61
C VAL A 31 9.18 1.78 -5.90
N MET A 32 9.99 0.83 -6.37
CA MET A 32 9.71 0.07 -7.59
C MET A 32 8.76 -1.10 -7.33
N THR A 33 8.68 -1.58 -6.08
CA THR A 33 7.83 -2.72 -5.70
C THR A 33 6.72 -2.37 -4.72
N GLY A 34 6.75 -1.19 -4.11
CA GLY A 34 5.81 -0.78 -3.08
C GLY A 34 6.01 -1.49 -1.74
N ARG A 35 7.19 -2.06 -1.50
CA ARG A 35 7.46 -2.91 -0.33
C ARG A 35 8.38 -2.22 0.66
N PHE A 36 8.05 -2.32 1.94
CA PHE A 36 8.91 -1.89 3.03
C PHE A 36 9.69 -3.07 3.60
N GLY A 37 11.01 -2.96 3.63
CA GLY A 37 11.89 -3.89 4.34
C GLY A 37 12.25 -3.35 5.71
N ALA A 38 11.89 -4.05 6.79
CA ALA A 38 12.28 -3.64 8.12
C ALA A 38 13.82 -3.72 8.28
N PRO A 39 14.52 -2.61 8.57
CA PRO A 39 15.98 -2.63 8.68
C PRO A 39 16.49 -3.32 9.95
N VAL A 40 15.66 -3.39 10.99
CA VAL A 40 15.97 -4.00 12.28
C VAL A 40 14.72 -4.70 12.83
N SER A 41 14.92 -5.60 13.80
CA SER A 41 13.80 -6.18 14.53
C SER A 41 13.15 -5.12 15.43
N GLY A 42 11.83 -5.01 15.39
CA GLY A 42 11.10 -4.02 16.19
C GLY A 42 9.61 -3.97 15.87
N VAL A 43 8.92 -3.02 16.52
CA VAL A 43 7.51 -2.75 16.29
C VAL A 43 7.38 -1.60 15.28
N TYR A 44 6.59 -1.83 14.24
CA TYR A 44 6.33 -0.87 13.19
C TYR A 44 4.84 -0.52 13.16
N PHE A 45 4.54 0.76 13.01
CA PHE A 45 3.17 1.25 12.87
C PHE A 45 2.90 1.58 11.39
N PHE A 46 1.77 1.10 10.88
CA PHE A 46 1.30 1.38 9.53
C PHE A 46 -0.11 1.95 9.60
N THR A 47 -0.33 3.01 8.83
CA THR A 47 -1.65 3.59 8.58
C THR A 47 -1.77 3.88 7.09
N PHE A 48 -2.95 3.70 6.53
CA PHE A 48 -3.23 3.98 5.14
C PHE A 48 -4.72 4.27 4.96
N SER A 49 -5.02 5.06 3.93
CA SER A 49 -6.36 5.36 3.47
C SER A 49 -6.44 5.04 1.99
N MET A 50 -7.63 4.69 1.51
CA MET A 50 -7.90 4.40 0.10
C MET A 50 -9.13 5.17 -0.33
N MET A 51 -9.12 5.59 -1.59
CA MET A 51 -10.33 5.93 -2.33
C MET A 51 -10.40 5.04 -3.57
N LYS A 52 -11.61 4.62 -3.92
CA LYS A 52 -11.87 3.93 -5.18
C LYS A 52 -12.45 4.92 -6.20
N HIS A 53 -12.29 4.61 -7.48
CA HIS A 53 -12.97 5.33 -8.54
C HIS A 53 -14.46 4.98 -8.52
N GLU A 54 -15.33 5.90 -8.95
CA GLU A 54 -16.80 5.71 -8.95
C GLU A 54 -17.24 4.50 -9.78
N ASP A 55 -16.57 4.26 -10.91
CA ASP A 55 -16.84 3.11 -11.79
C ASP A 55 -16.36 1.74 -11.25
N VAL A 56 -15.79 1.70 -10.04
CA VAL A 56 -15.31 0.46 -9.42
C VAL A 56 -16.34 0.01 -8.39
N GLU A 57 -17.04 -1.10 -8.66
CA GLU A 57 -18.06 -1.66 -7.77
C GLU A 57 -17.47 -2.04 -6.40
N GLU A 58 -16.38 -2.82 -6.40
CA GLU A 58 -15.70 -3.24 -5.17
C GLU A 58 -14.18 -3.17 -5.26
N VAL A 59 -13.54 -2.96 -4.11
CA VAL A 59 -12.08 -3.03 -3.99
C VAL A 59 -11.66 -3.65 -2.65
N TYR A 60 -10.60 -4.45 -2.72
CA TYR A 60 -9.92 -5.01 -1.57
C TYR A 60 -8.47 -4.54 -1.56
N VAL A 61 -8.01 -4.03 -0.42
CA VAL A 61 -6.60 -3.71 -0.19
C VAL A 61 -6.12 -4.44 1.04
N TYR A 62 -4.97 -5.09 0.91
CA TYR A 62 -4.37 -5.89 1.96
C TYR A 62 -3.05 -5.29 2.43
N LEU A 63 -2.90 -5.13 3.74
CA LEU A 63 -1.58 -4.99 4.34
C LEU A 63 -1.01 -6.38 4.55
N MET A 64 0.14 -6.65 3.94
CA MET A 64 0.78 -7.97 3.97
C MET A 64 2.13 -7.94 4.68
N HIS A 65 2.45 -9.01 5.38
CA HIS A 65 3.77 -9.27 5.96
C HIS A 65 4.29 -10.62 5.47
N ASN A 66 5.36 -10.59 4.66
CA ASN A 66 6.03 -11.78 4.11
C ASN A 66 5.07 -12.78 3.44
N GLY A 67 4.13 -12.27 2.64
CA GLY A 67 3.15 -13.09 1.91
C GLY A 67 1.85 -13.40 2.67
N ASN A 68 1.77 -13.05 3.96
CA ASN A 68 0.57 -13.27 4.77
C ASN A 68 -0.22 -11.97 4.95
N THR A 69 -1.54 -12.04 4.81
CA THR A 69 -2.43 -10.90 5.11
C THR A 69 -2.46 -10.62 6.61
N VAL A 70 -2.20 -9.38 6.99
CA VAL A 70 -2.27 -8.89 8.38
C VAL A 70 -3.52 -8.04 8.60
N PHE A 71 -3.90 -7.25 7.59
CA PHE A 71 -5.09 -6.40 7.63
C PHE A 71 -5.74 -6.36 6.24
N SER A 72 -7.06 -6.26 6.21
CA SER A 72 -7.86 -6.10 4.99
C SER A 72 -8.76 -4.88 5.10
N MET A 73 -8.75 -4.05 4.06
CA MET A 73 -9.70 -2.97 3.88
C MET A 73 -10.58 -3.28 2.68
N TYR A 74 -11.89 -3.13 2.85
CA TYR A 74 -12.90 -3.41 1.83
C TYR A 74 -13.76 -2.16 1.62
N SER A 75 -14.07 -1.87 0.37
CA SER A 75 -15.03 -0.84 -0.01
C SER A 75 -15.92 -1.35 -1.14
N TYR A 76 -17.22 -1.14 -0.98
CA TYR A 76 -18.27 -1.53 -1.92
C TYR A 76 -19.25 -0.36 -2.06
N GLU A 77 -19.80 -0.18 -3.25
CA GLU A 77 -20.84 0.81 -3.53
C GLU A 77 -21.88 0.17 -4.44
N MET A 78 -23.15 0.46 -4.16
CA MET A 78 -24.33 -0.08 -4.87
C MET A 78 -24.73 0.80 -6.05
#